data_AF-L1I7E8-F1
#
_entry.id   AF-L1I7E8-F1
#
_cell.length_a   1.000
_cell.length_b   1.000
_cell.length_c   1.000
_cell.angle_alpha   90.00
_cell.angle_beta   90.00
_cell.angle_gamma   90.00
#
_symmetry.space_group_name_H-M   'P 1'
#
loop_
_entity.id
_entity.type
_entity.pdbx_description
1 polymer ?
#
loop_
_entity_poly.entity_id
_entity_poly.type
_entity_poly.pdbx_seq_one_letter_code
_entity_poly.pdbx_strand_id
1 'polypeptide(L)'
;DCIHGQITLPPLLLAVIDTPQFQRLRKLKQLGAAEFVFPSATHTRFEHSIGVAFKAGQILRAIRDDQPLLNIDDRDILCVQLAGLCHDLGHGPFSHKFETFLR
;
A
#
# COMPACT_ATOMS: atom_id res chain seq x y z
N ASP A 1 5.13 -11.91 -2.55
CA ASP A 1 3.77 -11.42 -2.79
C ASP A 1 3.11 -12.29 -3.86
N CYS A 2 1.84 -12.65 -3.71
CA CYS A 2 1.16 -13.54 -4.66
C CYS A 2 0.80 -12.88 -6.00
N ILE A 3 0.78 -11.54 -6.06
CA ILE A 3 0.45 -10.76 -7.26
C ILE A 3 1.72 -10.24 -7.94
N HIS A 4 2.73 -9.86 -7.15
CA HIS A 4 3.93 -9.18 -7.64
C HIS A 4 5.22 -10.00 -7.52
N GLY A 5 5.16 -11.23 -7.00
CA GLY A 5 6.35 -12.07 -6.81
C GLY A 5 7.27 -11.53 -5.71
N GLN A 6 8.57 -11.50 -5.97
CA GLN A 6 9.55 -10.96 -5.03
C GLN A 6 9.51 -9.43 -5.05
N ILE A 7 9.35 -8.83 -3.87
CA ILE A 7 9.34 -7.38 -3.67
C ILE A 7 10.57 -6.99 -2.85
N THR A 8 11.31 -5.99 -3.32
CA THR A 8 12.40 -5.35 -2.57
C THR A 8 11.96 -3.94 -2.16
N LEU A 9 12.11 -3.62 -0.88
CA LEU A 9 11.74 -2.31 -0.32
C LEU A 9 12.95 -1.64 0.34
N PRO A 10 13.06 -0.30 0.29
CA PRO A 10 14.08 0.43 1.02
C PRO A 10 13.95 0.27 2.54
N PRO A 11 15.05 0.38 3.32
CA PRO A 11 15.02 0.25 4.78
C PRO A 11 14.02 1.17 5.48
N LEU A 12 13.82 2.40 4.96
CA LEU A 12 12.84 3.33 5.52
C LEU A 12 11.41 2.81 5.43
N LEU A 13 11.03 2.18 4.32
CA LEU A 13 9.70 1.58 4.18
C LEU A 13 9.52 0.41 5.15
N LEU A 14 10.56 -0.41 5.34
CA LEU A 14 10.54 -1.50 6.32
C LEU A 14 10.34 -0.95 7.75
N ALA A 15 11.04 0.13 8.11
CA ALA A 15 10.86 0.78 9.40
C ALA A 15 9.42 1.29 9.62
N VAL A 16 8.77 1.82 8.59
CA VAL A 16 7.34 2.22 8.64
C VAL A 16 6.44 1.00 8.75
N ILE A 17 6.71 -0.07 7.99
CA ILE A 17 5.95 -1.32 8.03
C ILE A 17 5.98 -1.93 9.43
N ASP A 18 7.12 -1.87 10.12
CA ASP A 18 7.32 -2.46 11.45
C ASP A 18 6.74 -1.62 12.60
N THR A 19 5.92 -0.62 12.30
CA THR A 19 5.19 0.16 13.30
C THR A 19 3.83 -0.47 13.65
N PRO A 20 3.32 -0.31 14.90
CA PRO A 20 1.97 -0.74 15.25
C PRO A 20 0.87 -0.14 14.36
N GLN A 21 1.06 1.10 13.90
CA GLN A 21 0.12 1.84 13.06
C GLN A 21 -0.05 1.15 11.71
N PHE A 22 1.03 0.66 11.11
CA PHE A 22 0.98 -0.07 9.85
C PHE A 22 0.59 -1.53 10.03
N GLN A 23 1.12 -2.23 11.05
CA GLN A 23 0.79 -3.63 11.35
C GLN A 23 -0.71 -3.83 11.65
N ARG A 24 -1.41 -2.79 12.15
CA ARG A 24 -2.87 -2.78 12.30
C ARG A 24 -3.62 -3.19 11.03
N LEU A 25 -3.10 -2.84 9.85
CA LEU A 25 -3.74 -3.14 8.56
C LEU A 25 -3.94 -4.64 8.30
N ARG A 26 -3.17 -5.51 8.97
CA ARG A 26 -3.34 -6.98 8.88
C ARG A 26 -4.69 -7.47 9.38
N LYS A 27 -5.40 -6.65 10.16
CA LYS A 27 -6.72 -6.98 10.71
C LYS A 27 -7.87 -6.36 9.90
N LEU A 28 -7.56 -5.62 8.84
CA LEU A 28 -8.54 -4.91 8.03
C LEU A 28 -8.71 -5.60 6.69
N LYS A 29 -9.83 -6.31 6.52
CA LYS A 29 -10.19 -6.95 5.24
C LYS A 29 -10.35 -5.90 4.15
N GLN A 30 -9.67 -6.11 3.03
CA GLN A 30 -9.70 -5.19 1.89
C GLN A 30 -11.13 -4.93 1.44
N LEU A 31 -11.90 -6.01 1.29
CA LEU A 31 -13.29 -6.00 0.82
C LEU A 31 -14.32 -6.14 1.95
N GLY A 32 -13.91 -5.91 3.20
CA GLY A 32 -14.80 -5.97 4.36
C GLY A 32 -15.56 -7.30 4.47
N ALA A 33 -16.89 -7.23 4.50
CA ALA A 33 -17.77 -8.39 4.65
C ALA A 33 -17.86 -9.29 3.40
N ALA A 34 -17.23 -8.92 2.28
CA ALA A 34 -17.27 -9.74 1.06
C ALA A 34 -16.70 -11.15 1.28
N GLU A 35 -15.81 -11.35 2.27
CA GLU A 35 -15.30 -12.66 2.67
C GLU A 35 -16.42 -13.67 3.02
N PHE A 36 -17.56 -13.20 3.52
CA PHE A 36 -18.71 -14.06 3.85
C PHE A 36 -19.52 -14.51 2.62
N VAL A 37 -19.28 -13.90 1.46
CA VAL A 37 -19.90 -14.28 0.18
C VAL A 37 -18.88 -14.95 -0.75
N PHE A 38 -17.66 -14.42 -0.74
CA PHE A 38 -16.52 -14.88 -1.54
C PHE A 38 -15.41 -15.35 -0.59
N PRO A 39 -15.31 -16.65 -0.29
CA PRO A 39 -14.38 -17.17 0.72
C PRO A 39 -12.89 -16.97 0.36
N SER A 40 -12.57 -16.62 -0.89
CA SER A 40 -11.21 -16.24 -1.31
C SER A 40 -10.87 -14.77 -1.04
N ALA A 41 -11.84 -13.92 -0.67
CA ALA A 41 -11.64 -12.51 -0.36
C ALA A 41 -11.04 -12.30 1.05
N THR A 42 -10.01 -13.08 1.38
CA THR A 42 -9.38 -13.10 2.70
C THR A 42 -8.31 -12.02 2.90
N HIS A 43 -7.88 -11.40 1.79
CA HIS A 43 -6.82 -10.40 1.74
C HIS A 43 -7.15 -9.14 2.55
N THR A 44 -6.09 -8.51 3.06
CA THR A 44 -6.11 -7.38 3.96
C THR A 44 -5.46 -6.15 3.34
N ARG A 45 -5.70 -5.00 3.96
CA ARG A 45 -5.12 -3.71 3.58
C ARG A 45 -3.59 -3.71 3.70
N PHE A 46 -3.01 -4.62 4.50
CA PHE A 46 -1.57 -4.69 4.73
C PHE A 46 -0.80 -5.07 3.47
N GLU A 47 -1.09 -6.23 2.88
CA GLU A 47 -0.41 -6.69 1.66
C GLU A 47 -0.73 -5.80 0.47
N HIS A 48 -1.96 -5.26 0.41
CA HIS A 48 -2.34 -4.29 -0.61
C HIS A 48 -1.44 -3.04 -0.54
N SER A 49 -1.29 -2.45 0.64
CA SER A 49 -0.46 -1.25 0.85
C SER A 49 1.01 -1.47 0.46
N ILE A 50 1.56 -2.66 0.76
CA ILE A 50 2.91 -3.04 0.32
C ILE A 50 2.98 -3.13 -1.21
N GLY A 51 1.98 -3.73 -1.85
CA GLY A 51 1.89 -3.81 -3.30
C GLY A 51 1.80 -2.44 -3.98
N VAL A 52 1.01 -1.52 -3.41
CA VAL A 52 0.91 -0.13 -3.89
C VAL A 52 2.25 0.59 -3.77
N ALA A 53 2.94 0.50 -2.64
CA ALA A 53 4.28 1.09 -2.46
C ALA A 53 5.30 0.56 -3.47
N PHE A 54 5.27 -0.74 -3.76
CA PHE A 54 6.12 -1.36 -4.77
C PHE A 54 5.82 -0.81 -6.17
N LYS A 55 4.54 -0.80 -6.57
CA LYS A 55 4.11 -0.33 -7.89
C LYS A 55 4.34 1.16 -8.09
N ALA A 56 4.06 1.97 -7.07
CA ALA A 56 4.32 3.41 -7.11
C ALA A 56 5.80 3.72 -7.41
N GLY A 57 6.71 2.97 -6.78
CA GLY A 57 8.15 3.08 -7.06
C GLY A 57 8.53 2.61 -8.47
N GLN A 58 7.92 1.52 -8.97
CA GLN A 58 8.17 1.06 -10.35
C GLN A 58 7.72 2.10 -11.39
N ILE A 59 6.53 2.67 -11.20
CA ILE A 59 5.98 3.69 -12.09
C ILE A 59 6.88 4.93 -12.11
N LEU A 60 7.25 5.46 -10.93
CA LEU A 60 8.04 6.68 -10.89
C LEU A 60 9.47 6.49 -11.45
N ARG A 61 10.06 5.29 -11.27
CA ARG A 61 11.32 4.94 -11.93
C ARG A 61 11.19 4.91 -13.46
N ALA A 62 10.12 4.29 -13.99
CA ALA A 62 9.88 4.28 -15.43
C ALA A 62 9.71 5.71 -15.99
N ILE A 63 8.94 6.57 -15.31
CA ILE A 63 8.78 7.98 -15.70
C ILE A 63 10.12 8.72 -15.68
N ARG A 64 10.95 8.51 -14.64
CA ARG A 64 12.28 9.10 -14.56
C ARG A 64 13.16 8.70 -15.74
N ASP A 65 13.13 7.41 -16.10
CA ASP A 65 13.95 6.85 -17.16
C ASP A 65 13.47 7.34 -18.55
N ASP A 66 12.15 7.46 -18.74
CA ASP A 66 11.53 7.95 -19.99
C ASP A 66 11.60 9.47 -20.16
N GLN A 67 11.66 10.23 -19.05
CA GLN A 67 11.61 11.70 -19.05
C GLN A 67 12.70 12.33 -18.16
N PRO A 68 13.99 12.25 -18.54
CA PRO A 68 15.11 12.74 -17.72
C PRO A 68 15.02 14.23 -17.36
N LEU A 69 14.36 15.04 -18.20
CA LEU A 69 14.18 16.48 -17.98
C LEU A 69 13.28 16.83 -16.79
N LEU A 70 12.51 15.85 -16.26
CA LEU A 70 11.72 16.04 -15.04
C LEU A 70 12.58 16.10 -13.77
N ASN A 71 13.86 15.70 -13.84
CA ASN A 71 14.81 15.73 -12.72
C ASN A 71 14.30 14.99 -11.47
N ILE A 72 13.57 13.88 -11.66
CA ILE A 72 13.08 13.02 -10.56
C ILE A 72 14.28 12.36 -9.89
N ASP A 73 14.45 12.59 -8.59
CA ASP A 73 15.54 12.01 -7.81
C ASP A 73 15.08 10.79 -6.97
N ASP A 74 16.02 10.15 -6.27
CA ASP A 74 15.71 9.00 -5.42
C ASP A 74 14.86 9.37 -4.19
N ARG A 75 14.88 10.65 -3.77
CA ARG A 75 14.05 11.14 -2.68
C ARG A 75 12.60 11.25 -3.13
N ASP A 76 12.33 11.72 -4.34
CA ASP A 76 10.98 11.75 -4.93
C ASP A 76 10.40 10.33 -5.01
N ILE A 77 11.20 9.37 -5.47
CA ILE A 77 10.81 7.95 -5.53
C ILE A 77 10.46 7.45 -4.14
N LEU A 78 11.31 7.70 -3.15
CA LEU A 78 11.08 7.27 -1.77
C LEU A 78 9.80 7.89 -1.18
N CYS A 79 9.57 9.19 -1.43
CA CYS A 79 8.37 9.90 -1.00
C CYS A 79 7.10 9.32 -1.63
N VAL A 80 7.10 9.02 -2.93
CA VAL A 80 5.95 8.41 -3.63
C VAL A 80 5.70 6.98 -3.15
N GLN A 81 6.76 6.21 -2.88
CA GLN A 81 6.62 4.88 -2.29
C GLN A 81 6.03 4.95 -0.89
N LEU A 82 6.47 5.90 -0.05
CA LEU A 82 5.91 6.13 1.29
C LEU A 82 4.44 6.58 1.23
N ALA A 83 4.09 7.47 0.29
CA ALA A 83 2.71 7.89 0.08
C ALA A 83 1.83 6.70 -0.32
N GLY A 84 2.29 5.86 -1.26
CA GLY A 84 1.60 4.64 -1.65
C GLY A 84 1.48 3.62 -0.51
N LEU A 85 2.52 3.48 0.32
CA LEU A 85 2.49 2.63 1.51
C LEU A 85 1.44 3.12 2.50
N CYS A 86 1.40 4.42 2.77
CA CYS A 86 0.58 4.98 3.85
C CYS A 86 -0.87 5.33 3.43
N HIS A 87 -1.23 5.21 2.15
CA HIS A 87 -2.52 5.71 1.64
C HIS A 87 -3.75 5.12 2.35
N ASP A 88 -3.64 3.86 2.81
CA ASP A 88 -4.72 3.11 3.45
C ASP A 88 -4.65 3.12 4.99
N LEU A 89 -3.69 3.83 5.61
CA LEU A 89 -3.54 3.87 7.07
C LEU A 89 -4.79 4.36 7.81
N GLY A 90 -5.54 5.26 7.16
CA GLY A 90 -6.75 5.87 7.72
C GLY A 90 -7.98 4.98 7.74
N HIS A 91 -7.97 3.79 7.11
CA HIS A 91 -9.16 2.96 7.04
C HIS A 91 -9.56 2.39 8.42
N GLY A 92 -10.87 2.41 8.69
CA GLY A 92 -11.48 1.80 9.88
C GLY A 92 -11.94 0.34 9.68
N PRO A 93 -12.54 -0.27 10.72
CA PRO A 93 -13.10 -1.63 10.64
C PRO A 93 -14.15 -1.76 9.53
N PHE A 94 -14.08 -2.81 8.70
CA PHE A 94 -14.92 -2.99 7.49
C PHE A 94 -14.66 -1.99 6.34
N SER A 95 -13.48 -1.36 6.31
CA SER A 95 -13.02 -0.50 5.20
C SER A 95 -14.06 0.58 4.85
N HIS A 96 -14.56 0.61 3.62
CA HIS A 96 -15.53 1.61 3.15
C HIS A 96 -16.87 1.60 3.91
N LYS A 97 -17.27 0.47 4.53
CA LYS A 97 -18.50 0.47 5.36
C LYS A 97 -18.36 1.30 6.63
N PHE A 98 -17.13 1.49 7.12
CA PHE A 98 -16.87 2.38 8.26
C PHE A 98 -17.08 3.84 7.91
N GLU A 99 -16.64 4.25 6.71
CA GLU A 99 -16.78 5.62 6.22
C GLU A 99 -18.25 6.01 6.09
N THR A 100 -19.11 5.07 5.71
CA THR A 100 -20.57 5.28 5.66
C THR A 100 -21.19 5.43 7.05
N PHE A 101 -20.64 4.80 8.10
CA PHE A 101 -21.17 4.90 9.45
C PHE A 101 -20.75 6.18 10.19
N LEU A 102 -19.61 6.76 9.82
CA LEU A 102 -19.10 8.02 10.40
C LEU A 102 -19.67 9.29 9.73
N ARG A 103 -20.38 9.16 8.60
CA ARG A 103 -21.12 10.24 7.95
C ARG A 103 -22.55 10.29 8.46
#